data_AF-A0A6B1DX18-F1
#
_entry.id   AF-A0A6B1DX18-F1
#
_cell.length_a   1.000
_cell.length_b   1.000
_cell.length_c   1.000
_cell.angle_alpha   90.00
_cell.angle_beta   90.00
_cell.angle_gamma   90.00
#
_symmetry.space_group_name_H-M   'P 1'
#
loop_
_entity.id
_entity.type
_entity.pdbx_description
1 polymer ?
#
loop_
_entity_poly.entity_id
_entity_poly.type
_entity_poly.pdbx_seq_one_letter_code
_entity_poly.pdbx_strand_id
1 'polypeptide(L)'
;MTVSAWARQLLLVCGIVILLWSGVEDNDASAVALLGALVALPVAAMLIPRALDNLLSITAAGAVYGALTSLSVFALMLFKDLLHAHAFPDYPPQMLLGILERMPAWALAGGLAGLGCGILLRLRKPPPQK
;
A
#
# COMPACT_ATOMS: atom_id res chain seq x y z
N MET A 1 -12.35 16.44 4.83
CA MET A 1 -10.88 16.25 4.82
C MET A 1 -10.37 16.65 3.45
N THR A 2 -9.44 17.61 3.35
CA THR A 2 -8.86 17.99 2.06
C THR A 2 -7.70 17.05 1.73
N VAL A 3 -7.73 16.43 0.54
CA VAL A 3 -6.61 15.66 0.02
C VAL A 3 -5.46 16.62 -0.23
N SER A 4 -4.27 16.32 0.31
CA SER A 4 -3.09 17.15 0.07
C SER A 4 -2.76 17.19 -1.43
N ALA A 5 -2.14 18.27 -1.90
CA ALA A 5 -1.74 18.38 -3.30
C ALA A 5 -0.92 17.16 -3.74
N TRP A 6 0.11 16.81 -2.96
CA TRP A 6 1.01 15.69 -3.24
C TRP A 6 0.26 14.36 -3.38
N ALA A 7 -0.71 14.08 -2.51
CA ALA A 7 -1.47 12.83 -2.54
C ALA A 7 -2.34 12.77 -3.80
N ARG A 8 -2.92 13.91 -4.20
CA ARG A 8 -3.67 14.03 -5.45
C ARG A 8 -2.78 13.80 -6.66
N GLN A 9 -1.59 14.41 -6.72
CA GLN A 9 -0.67 14.19 -7.84
C GLN A 9 -0.19 12.74 -7.92
N LEU A 10 0.13 12.13 -6.78
CA LEU A 10 0.51 10.72 -6.71
C LEU A 10 -0.62 9.82 -7.23
N LEU A 11 -1.86 10.06 -6.81
CA LEU A 11 -3.03 9.32 -7.30
C LEU A 11 -3.24 9.48 -8.80
N LEU A 12 -3.05 10.67 -9.36
CA LEU A 12 -3.14 10.91 -10.81
C LEU A 12 -2.06 10.13 -11.56
N VAL A 13 -0.80 10.18 -11.10
CA VAL A 13 0.30 9.42 -11.70
C VAL A 13 0.03 7.92 -11.59
N CYS A 14 -0.42 7.43 -10.42
CA CYS A 14 -0.79 6.02 -10.25
C CYS A 14 -1.91 5.63 -11.21
N GLY A 15 -2.94 6.47 -11.37
CA GLY A 15 -4.03 6.22 -12.32
C GLY A 15 -3.53 6.09 -13.76
N ILE A 16 -2.67 7.00 -14.21
CA ILE A 16 -2.06 6.93 -15.56
C ILE A 16 -1.24 5.64 -15.70
N VAL A 17 -0.39 5.32 -14.72
CA VAL A 17 0.43 4.11 -14.76
C VAL A 17 -0.43 2.85 -14.74
N ILE A 18 -1.50 2.80 -13.95
CA ILE A 18 -2.45 1.67 -13.90
C ILE A 18 -3.13 1.48 -15.25
N LEU A 19 -3.56 2.56 -15.93
CA LEU A 19 -4.17 2.47 -17.26
C LEU A 19 -3.20 1.98 -18.33
N LEU A 20 -1.94 2.40 -18.25
CA LEU A 20 -0.90 1.92 -19.17
C LEU A 20 -0.54 0.45 -18.89
N TRP A 21 -0.37 0.11 -17.60
CA TRP A 21 -0.05 -1.23 -17.14
C TRP A 21 -1.20 -2.22 -17.41
N SER A 22 -2.45 -1.78 -17.30
CA SER A 22 -3.60 -2.66 -17.50
C SER A 22 -3.61 -3.25 -18.89
N GLY A 23 -3.15 -2.54 -19.93
CA GLY A 23 -3.09 -3.07 -21.30
C GLY A 23 -1.97 -4.09 -21.57
N VAL A 24 -1.10 -4.38 -20.59
CA VAL A 24 -0.06 -5.40 -20.70
C VAL A 24 -0.58 -6.70 -20.13
N GLU A 25 -0.73 -7.73 -20.97
CA GLU A 25 -1.03 -9.10 -20.52
C GLU A 25 0.20 -9.66 -19.79
N ASP A 26 0.06 -9.88 -18.48
CA ASP A 26 1.10 -10.40 -17.59
C ASP A 26 0.44 -11.00 -16.34
N ASN A 27 1.01 -12.10 -15.85
CA ASN A 27 0.58 -12.81 -14.64
C ASN A 27 1.53 -12.57 -13.44
N ASP A 28 2.57 -11.74 -13.61
CA ASP A 28 3.44 -11.37 -12.50
C ASP A 28 2.68 -10.51 -11.46
N ALA A 29 2.80 -10.93 -10.20
CA ALA A 29 2.24 -10.23 -9.06
C ALA A 29 3.09 -9.00 -8.65
N SER A 30 4.35 -8.94 -9.07
CA SER A 30 5.31 -7.95 -8.55
C SER A 30 4.93 -6.52 -8.94
N ALA A 31 4.52 -6.31 -10.20
CA ALA A 31 4.11 -5.01 -10.71
C ALA A 31 2.84 -4.50 -10.00
N VAL A 32 1.82 -5.35 -9.89
CA VAL A 32 0.57 -4.99 -9.18
C VAL A 32 0.78 -4.82 -7.68
N ALA A 33 1.72 -5.56 -7.07
CA ALA A 33 2.13 -5.37 -5.68
C ALA A 33 2.73 -3.99 -5.43
N LEU A 34 3.63 -3.54 -6.31
CA LEU A 34 4.23 -2.20 -6.24
C LEU A 34 3.16 -1.11 -6.43
N LEU A 35 2.29 -1.25 -7.43
CA LEU A 35 1.22 -0.30 -7.67
C LEU A 35 0.23 -0.23 -6.49
N GLY A 36 -0.14 -1.38 -5.93
CA GLY A 36 -0.99 -1.45 -4.75
C GLY A 36 -0.39 -0.74 -3.54
N ALA A 37 0.92 -0.88 -3.31
CA ALA A 37 1.62 -0.14 -2.25
C ALA A 37 1.59 1.37 -2.49
N LEU A 38 1.84 1.82 -3.72
CA LEU A 38 1.80 3.24 -4.09
C LEU A 38 0.40 3.85 -3.94
N VAL A 39 -0.64 3.09 -4.29
CA VAL A 39 -2.06 3.50 -4.10
C VAL A 39 -2.43 3.52 -2.62
N ALA A 40 -1.91 2.60 -1.81
CA ALA A 40 -2.18 2.56 -0.37
C ALA A 40 -1.59 3.75 0.39
N LEU A 41 -0.48 4.36 -0.10
CA LEU A 41 0.18 5.50 0.55
C LEU A 41 -0.75 6.70 0.81
N PRO A 42 -1.44 7.27 -0.19
CA PRO A 42 -2.33 8.41 0.03
C PRO A 42 -3.54 8.04 0.90
N VAL A 43 -4.06 6.82 0.79
CA VAL A 43 -5.15 6.32 1.64
C VAL A 43 -4.70 6.22 3.10
N ALA A 44 -3.54 5.63 3.34
CA ALA A 44 -2.92 5.55 4.65
C ALA A 44 -2.67 6.95 5.23
N ALA A 45 -2.20 7.90 4.43
CA ALA A 45 -1.99 9.29 4.85
C ALA A 45 -3.29 10.03 5.22
N MET A 46 -4.46 9.56 4.78
CA MET A 46 -5.77 10.09 5.20
C MET A 46 -6.27 9.44 6.49
N LEU A 47 -6.03 8.15 6.66
CA LEU A 47 -6.57 7.37 7.79
C LEU A 47 -5.67 7.43 9.03
N ILE A 48 -4.36 7.55 8.84
CA ILE A 48 -3.38 7.53 9.92
C ILE A 48 -3.26 8.95 10.53
N PRO A 49 -3.35 9.10 11.86
CA PRO A 49 -3.17 10.39 12.51
C PRO A 49 -1.83 11.04 12.16
N ARG A 50 -1.82 12.36 11.97
CA ARG A 50 -0.59 13.12 11.68
C ARG A 50 0.41 13.12 12.84
N ALA A 51 -0.10 12.99 14.06
CA ALA A 51 0.72 12.94 15.27
C ALA A 51 0.99 11.47 15.65
N LEU A 52 2.10 10.94 15.15
CA LEU A 52 2.63 9.65 15.58
C LEU A 52 3.74 9.92 16.61
N ASP A 53 3.31 10.04 17.86
CA ASP A 53 4.12 10.50 19.00
C ASP A 53 4.92 9.39 19.69
N ASN A 54 4.48 8.14 19.52
CA ASN A 54 5.04 6.99 20.22
C ASN A 54 5.32 5.82 19.28
N LEU A 55 6.16 4.88 19.74
CA LEU A 55 6.62 3.77 18.90
C LEU A 55 5.47 2.85 18.50
N LEU A 56 4.49 2.68 19.38
CA LEU A 56 3.30 1.87 19.13
C LEU A 56 2.43 2.49 18.03
N SER A 57 2.21 3.81 18.06
CA SER A 57 1.41 4.50 17.03
C SER A 57 2.10 4.46 15.66
N ILE A 58 3.43 4.59 15.60
CA ILE A 58 4.19 4.43 14.34
C ILE A 58 4.15 2.97 13.82
N THR A 59 4.26 1.99 14.72
CA THR A 59 4.17 0.56 14.38
C THR A 59 2.76 0.22 13.86
N ALA A 60 1.71 0.68 14.55
CA ALA A 60 0.32 0.48 14.15
C ALA A 60 0.03 1.16 12.80
N ALA A 61 0.53 2.37 12.57
CA ALA A 61 0.46 3.06 11.29
C ALA A 61 1.07 2.24 10.15
N GLY A 62 2.25 1.66 10.38
CA GLY A 62 2.89 0.74 9.44
C GLY A 62 2.02 -0.48 9.15
N ALA A 63 1.41 -1.08 10.18
CA ALA A 63 0.54 -2.24 10.00
C ALA A 63 -0.72 -1.93 9.19
N VAL A 64 -1.36 -0.78 9.46
CA VAL A 64 -2.50 -0.29 8.67
C VAL A 64 -2.10 -0.08 7.21
N TYR A 65 -0.94 0.52 6.95
CA TYR A 65 -0.42 0.68 5.59
C TYR A 65 -0.19 -0.67 4.87
N GLY A 66 0.37 -1.66 5.58
CA GLY A 66 0.54 -3.01 5.06
C GLY A 66 -0.79 -3.67 4.68
N ALA A 67 -1.81 -3.58 5.55
CA ALA A 67 -3.15 -4.11 5.25
C ALA A 67 -3.80 -3.40 4.05
N LEU A 68 -3.71 -2.07 3.97
CA LEU A 68 -4.21 -1.27 2.85
C LEU A 68 -3.51 -1.62 1.53
N THR A 69 -2.21 -1.96 1.59
CA THR A 69 -1.46 -2.44 0.42
C THR A 69 -2.08 -3.72 -0.10
N SER A 70 -2.26 -4.73 0.76
CA SER A 70 -2.88 -6.02 0.39
C SER A 70 -4.26 -5.83 -0.25
N LEU A 71 -5.09 -4.95 0.32
CA LEU A 71 -6.43 -4.65 -0.21
C LEU A 71 -6.36 -3.95 -1.57
N SER A 72 -5.41 -3.03 -1.73
CA SER A 72 -5.21 -2.30 -2.99
C SER A 72 -4.72 -3.22 -4.10
N VAL A 73 -3.82 -4.16 -3.80
CA VAL A 73 -3.36 -5.20 -4.75
C VAL A 73 -4.53 -6.06 -5.23
N PHE A 74 -5.35 -6.55 -4.30
CA PHE A 74 -6.55 -7.32 -4.62
C PHE A 74 -7.49 -6.53 -5.55
N ALA A 75 -7.76 -5.26 -5.22
CA ALA A 75 -8.64 -4.41 -6.01
C ALA A 75 -8.10 -4.15 -7.43
N LEU A 76 -6.78 -3.98 -7.58
CA LEU A 76 -6.15 -3.77 -8.88
C LEU A 76 -6.15 -5.03 -9.75
N MET A 77 -5.88 -6.20 -9.17
CA MET A 77 -6.00 -7.49 -9.87
C MET A 77 -7.43 -7.69 -10.38
N LEU A 78 -8.42 -7.52 -9.50
CA LEU A 78 -9.83 -7.64 -9.85
C LEU A 78 -10.24 -6.64 -10.94
N PHE A 79 -9.77 -5.39 -10.84
CA PHE A 79 -10.03 -4.36 -11.83
C PHE A 79 -9.48 -4.75 -13.22
N LYS A 80 -8.27 -5.32 -13.27
CA LYS A 80 -7.66 -5.77 -14.53
C LYS A 80 -8.44 -6.90 -15.18
N ASP A 81 -8.79 -7.94 -14.41
CA ASP A 81 -9.57 -9.07 -14.93
C ASP A 81 -10.93 -8.62 -15.48
N LEU A 82 -11.61 -7.70 -14.77
CA LEU A 82 -12.89 -7.13 -15.21
C LEU A 82 -12.76 -6.27 -16.47
N LEU A 83 -11.62 -5.59 -16.67
CA LEU A 83 -11.36 -4.76 -17.85
C LEU A 83 -11.10 -5.61 -19.09
N HIS A 84 -10.35 -6.71 -18.95
CA HIS A 84 -9.94 -7.54 -20.08
C HIS A 84 -11.00 -8.53 -20.55
N ALA A 85 -11.93 -8.95 -19.68
CA ALA A 85 -13.08 -9.78 -20.05
C ALA A 85 -12.75 -10.99 -20.97
N HIS A 86 -11.56 -11.57 -20.82
CA HIS A 86 -11.13 -12.74 -21.57
C HIS A 86 -11.66 -14.02 -20.92
N ALA A 87 -11.76 -15.10 -21.71
CA ALA A 87 -12.20 -16.41 -21.21
C ALA A 87 -11.28 -16.98 -20.11
N PHE A 88 -10.01 -16.53 -20.10
CA PHE A 88 -9.04 -16.82 -19.07
C PHE A 88 -8.66 -15.52 -18.36
N PRO A 89 -8.88 -15.40 -17.03
CA PRO A 89 -8.49 -14.21 -16.29
C PRO A 89 -6.96 -14.10 -16.20
N ASP A 90 -6.44 -12.88 -16.17
CA ASP A 90 -5.01 -12.62 -15.97
C ASP A 90 -4.58 -13.08 -14.57
N TYR A 91 -5.47 -12.89 -13.59
CA TYR A 91 -5.28 -13.35 -12.23
C TYR A 91 -6.35 -14.40 -11.84
N PRO A 92 -5.96 -15.66 -11.59
CA PRO A 92 -6.92 -16.68 -11.22
C PRO A 92 -7.53 -16.39 -9.84
N PRO A 93 -8.80 -16.77 -9.57
CA PRO A 93 -9.48 -16.49 -8.30
C PRO A 93 -8.69 -16.92 -7.05
N GLN A 94 -7.95 -18.03 -7.14
CA GLN A 94 -7.10 -18.53 -6.06
C GLN A 94 -5.97 -17.54 -5.71
N MET A 95 -5.44 -16.82 -6.70
CA MET A 95 -4.41 -15.81 -6.48
C MET A 95 -4.98 -14.56 -5.81
N LEU A 96 -6.17 -14.11 -6.21
CA LEU A 96 -6.87 -13.00 -5.56
C LEU A 96 -7.15 -13.32 -4.07
N LEU A 97 -7.69 -14.51 -3.80
CA LEU A 97 -7.94 -14.96 -2.44
C LEU A 97 -6.63 -15.10 -1.65
N GLY A 98 -5.59 -15.64 -2.27
CA GLY A 98 -4.25 -15.75 -1.66
C GLY A 98 -3.65 -14.41 -1.24
N ILE A 99 -3.93 -13.31 -1.96
CA ILE A 99 -3.53 -11.97 -1.53
C ILE A 99 -4.29 -11.56 -0.26
N LEU A 100 -5.60 -11.77 -0.19
CA LEU A 100 -6.41 -11.43 0.99
C LEU A 100 -6.03 -12.28 2.21
N GLU A 101 -5.79 -13.59 2.02
CA GLU A 101 -5.33 -14.49 3.09
C GLU A 101 -3.98 -14.06 3.67
N ARG A 102 -3.13 -13.43 2.84
CA ARG A 102 -1.83 -12.89 3.26
C ARG A 102 -1.93 -11.48 3.86
N MET A 103 -3.11 -10.87 3.93
CA MET A 103 -3.29 -9.55 4.53
C MET A 103 -2.68 -9.44 5.94
N PRO A 104 -2.78 -10.45 6.84
CA PRO A 104 -2.07 -10.41 8.12
C PRO A 104 -0.55 -10.35 7.98
N ALA A 105 0.03 -11.07 7.01
CA ALA A 105 1.47 -11.04 6.75
C ALA A 105 1.92 -9.67 6.20
N TRP A 106 1.13 -9.06 5.31
CA TRP A 106 1.36 -7.69 4.84
C TRP A 106 1.28 -6.67 5.98
N ALA A 107 0.28 -6.79 6.85
CA ALA A 107 0.14 -5.95 8.03
C ALA A 107 1.33 -6.11 8.98
N LEU A 108 1.78 -7.34 9.24
CA LEU A 108 2.98 -7.59 10.04
C LEU A 108 4.23 -6.97 9.42
N ALA A 109 4.43 -7.13 8.11
CA ALA A 109 5.57 -6.53 7.39
C ALA A 109 5.55 -5.00 7.47
N GLY A 110 4.39 -4.39 7.24
CA GLY A 110 4.21 -2.95 7.40
C GLY A 110 4.45 -2.48 8.84
N GLY A 111 3.98 -3.25 9.82
CA GLY A 111 4.21 -2.98 11.24
C GLY A 111 5.70 -3.00 11.60
N LEU A 112 6.44 -4.01 11.14
CA LEU A 112 7.89 -4.10 11.33
C LEU A 112 8.64 -2.94 10.64
N ALA A 113 8.21 -2.55 9.45
CA ALA A 113 8.76 -1.37 8.77
C ALA A 113 8.49 -0.09 9.58
N GLY A 114 7.26 0.08 10.09
CA GLY A 114 6.90 1.18 10.98
C GLY A 114 7.73 1.21 12.26
N LEU A 115 7.91 0.05 12.91
CA LEU A 115 8.76 -0.09 14.09
C LEU A 115 10.20 0.34 13.81
N GLY A 116 10.79 -0.14 12.71
CA GLY A 116 12.13 0.24 12.27
C GLY A 116 12.26 1.76 12.06
N CYS A 117 11.30 2.36 11.34
CA CYS A 117 11.23 3.81 11.16
C CYS A 117 11.13 4.56 12.49
N GLY A 118 10.28 4.11 13.41
CA GLY A 118 10.11 4.74 14.72
C GLY A 118 11.36 4.70 15.59
N ILE A 119 12.12 3.59 15.54
CA ILE A 119 13.43 3.48 16.21
C ILE A 119 14.42 4.48 15.59
N LEU A 120 14.55 4.49 14.25
CA LEU A 120 15.46 5.39 13.55
C LEU A 120 15.17 6.87 13.82
N LEU A 121 13.89 7.26 13.86
CA LEU A 121 13.49 8.64 14.17
C LEU A 121 13.85 9.05 15.60
N ARG A 122 13.80 8.12 16.56
CA ARG A 122 14.20 8.39 17.95
C ARG A 122 15.71 8.50 18.11
N LEU A 123 16.48 7.68 17.41
CA LEU A 123 17.94 7.72 17.41
C LEU A 123 18.50 9.04 16.83
N ARG A 124 17.74 9.70 15.94
CA ARG A 124 18.15 10.98 15.31
C ARG A 124 17.90 12.21 16.19
N LYS A 125 17.20 12.11 17.33
CA LYS A 125 16.96 13.27 18.19
C LYS A 125 18.26 13.66 18.91
N PRO A 126 18.77 14.90 18.75
CA PRO A 126 19.95 15.34 19.48
C PRO A 126 19.69 15.27 20.99
N PRO A 127 20.72 14.98 21.82
CA PRO A 127 20.55 14.97 23.26
C PRO A 127 20.04 16.34 23.75
N PRO A 128 19.19 16.38 24.79
CA PRO A 128 18.70 17.64 25.33
C PRO A 128 19.88 18.52 25.75
N GLN A 129 19.93 19.76 25.25
CA GLN A 129 20.87 20.77 25.74
C GLN A 129 20.47 21.10 27.18
N LYS A 130 21.37 20.82 28.12
CA LYS A 130 21.23 21.19 29.53
C LYS A 130 21.48 22.67 29.73
#